data_AF-A0A4V2XFF7-F1
#
_entry.id   AF-A0A4V2XFF7-F1
#
_cell.length_a   1.000
_cell.length_b   1.000
_cell.length_c   1.000
_cell.angle_alpha   90.00
_cell.angle_beta   90.00
_cell.angle_gamma   90.00
#
_symmetry.space_group_name_H-M   'P 1'
#
loop_
_entity.id
_entity.type
_entity.pdbx_description
1 polymer ?
#
loop_
_entity_poly.entity_id
_entity_poly.type
_entity_poly.pdbx_seq_one_letter_code
_entity_poly.pdbx_strand_id
1 'polypeptide(L)'
;MARDGQGNLQYAVDIVLCIDVTDSMWPVLETVKKSAMSFHHRLSDVMAEKGKAISRLRLRVIAFRDFGDHADSAIEQTAFLTFPEQAAEFDMFVRGLYARGGGDLPESGLEALALAIASPWERGLDRRRHIIVMFTDAPAHPLGDPRSRAAHSYPADIPASMDELFEHWGYASSTTALMENSAKRLVLFAPDIAPWSDLVEEWNQTLLFPSTAGEGLEEFEMDEIINTIVNSL
;
A
#
# COMPACT_ATOMS: atom_id res chain seq x y z
N MET A 1 -40.20 -9.88 25.78
CA MET A 1 -39.28 -10.68 24.94
C MET A 1 -38.08 -9.81 24.64
N ALA A 2 -36.94 -10.13 25.26
CA ALA A 2 -35.71 -9.37 25.08
C ALA A 2 -35.06 -9.70 23.73
N ARG A 3 -34.33 -8.72 23.20
CA ARG A 3 -33.80 -8.61 21.84
C ARG A 3 -32.68 -9.62 21.57
N ASP A 4 -32.85 -10.49 20.57
CA ASP A 4 -31.74 -11.12 19.86
C ASP A 4 -31.29 -10.19 18.74
N GLY A 5 -30.18 -9.50 18.95
CA GLY A 5 -29.65 -8.48 18.03
C GLY A 5 -28.14 -8.29 18.12
N GLN A 6 -27.39 -9.32 18.50
CA GLN A 6 -25.93 -9.36 18.36
C GLN A 6 -25.59 -10.29 17.18
N GLY A 7 -25.81 -9.79 15.96
CA GLY A 7 -25.18 -10.39 14.79
C GLY A 7 -23.66 -10.24 14.91
N ASN A 8 -22.92 -11.33 14.70
CA ASN A 8 -21.47 -11.32 14.75
C ASN A 8 -20.94 -10.38 13.66
N LEU A 9 -20.42 -9.20 14.03
CA LEU A 9 -19.92 -8.19 13.10
C LEU A 9 -18.86 -8.82 12.18
N GLN A 10 -19.01 -8.61 10.87
CA GLN A 10 -18.06 -9.12 9.89
C GLN A 10 -16.98 -8.07 9.60
N TYR A 11 -15.71 -8.50 9.71
CA TYR A 11 -14.54 -7.63 9.53
C TYR A 11 -13.80 -7.99 8.25
N ALA A 12 -13.66 -7.01 7.35
CA ALA A 12 -12.81 -7.07 6.17
C ALA A 12 -11.52 -6.28 6.38
N VAL A 13 -10.41 -6.83 5.93
CA VAL A 13 -9.14 -6.12 5.84
C VAL A 13 -8.60 -6.33 4.44
N ASP A 14 -8.45 -5.24 3.70
CA ASP A 14 -7.78 -5.22 2.42
C ASP A 14 -6.49 -4.41 2.55
N ILE A 15 -5.41 -4.92 1.96
CA ILE A 15 -4.09 -4.31 2.02
C ILE A 15 -3.46 -4.29 0.64
N VAL A 16 -2.98 -3.14 0.22
CA VAL A 16 -2.15 -2.99 -0.98
C VAL A 16 -0.73 -2.67 -0.53
N LEU A 17 0.23 -3.50 -0.91
CA LEU A 17 1.65 -3.29 -0.68
C LEU A 17 2.26 -2.70 -1.95
N CYS A 18 2.62 -1.42 -1.90
CA CYS A 18 3.42 -0.76 -2.91
C CYS A 18 4.90 -0.94 -2.55
N ILE A 19 5.65 -1.65 -3.38
CA ILE A 19 7.04 -2.00 -3.08
C ILE A 19 7.93 -1.46 -4.20
N ASP A 20 8.82 -0.55 -3.84
CA ASP A 20 9.93 -0.14 -4.69
C ASP A 20 10.87 -1.33 -4.90
N VAL A 21 11.12 -1.67 -6.16
CA VAL A 21 12.00 -2.78 -6.58
C VAL A 21 13.07 -2.31 -7.55
N THR A 22 13.52 -1.07 -7.38
CA THR A 22 14.68 -0.47 -8.03
C THR A 22 15.99 -1.02 -7.47
N ASP A 23 17.13 -0.73 -8.11
CA ASP A 23 18.44 -1.21 -7.68
C ASP A 23 18.83 -0.73 -6.27
N SER A 24 18.43 0.49 -5.87
CA SER A 24 18.74 1.05 -4.54
C SER A 24 18.14 0.23 -3.40
N MET A 25 16.98 -0.39 -3.63
CA MET A 25 16.29 -1.23 -2.67
C MET A 25 17.01 -2.58 -2.38
N TRP A 26 18.07 -2.94 -3.11
CA TRP A 26 18.81 -4.20 -2.92
C TRP A 26 19.15 -4.55 -1.46
N PRO A 27 19.66 -3.62 -0.61
CA PRO A 27 20.02 -3.94 0.77
C PRO A 27 18.82 -4.30 1.65
N VAL A 28 17.62 -3.83 1.30
CA VAL A 28 16.43 -3.83 2.17
C VAL A 28 15.30 -4.72 1.65
N LEU A 29 15.28 -5.02 0.35
CA LEU A 29 14.17 -5.71 -0.32
C LEU A 29 13.90 -7.10 0.28
N GLU A 30 14.93 -7.86 0.65
CA GLU A 30 14.72 -9.17 1.28
C GLU A 30 14.05 -9.06 2.65
N THR A 31 14.29 -7.98 3.39
CA THR A 31 13.59 -7.70 4.64
C THR A 31 12.14 -7.33 4.37
N VAL A 32 11.88 -6.44 3.39
CA VAL A 32 10.52 -6.08 2.96
C VAL A 32 9.72 -7.32 2.55
N LYS A 33 10.32 -8.22 1.76
CA LYS A 33 9.70 -9.48 1.31
C LYS A 33 9.33 -10.38 2.48
N LYS A 34 10.25 -10.60 3.43
CA LYS A 34 9.99 -11.40 4.64
C LYS A 34 8.85 -10.81 5.46
N SER A 35 8.90 -9.50 5.67
CA SER A 35 7.89 -8.72 6.39
C SER A 35 6.52 -8.89 5.73
N ALA A 36 6.40 -8.64 4.43
CA ALA A 36 5.18 -8.84 3.65
C ALA A 36 4.60 -10.27 3.75
N MET A 37 5.44 -11.30 3.63
CA MET A 37 5.00 -12.70 3.75
C MET A 37 4.54 -13.05 5.17
N SER A 38 5.19 -12.52 6.21
CA SER A 38 4.82 -12.76 7.61
C SER A 38 3.56 -12.00 8.08
N PHE A 39 3.17 -10.97 7.32
CA PHE A 39 2.19 -9.99 7.74
C PHE A 39 0.83 -10.60 8.14
N HIS A 40 0.32 -11.52 7.33
CA HIS A 40 -1.00 -12.11 7.54
C HIS A 40 -1.08 -12.91 8.86
N HIS A 41 -0.03 -13.68 9.19
CA HIS A 41 0.06 -14.39 10.46
C HIS A 41 0.07 -13.41 11.64
N ARG A 42 0.94 -12.40 11.60
CA ARG A 42 1.04 -11.41 12.69
C ARG A 42 -0.27 -10.64 12.88
N LEU A 43 -0.95 -10.26 11.80
CA LEU A 43 -2.26 -9.61 11.89
C LEU A 43 -3.32 -10.52 12.52
N SER A 44 -3.35 -11.81 12.15
CA SER A 44 -4.26 -12.78 12.76
C SER A 44 -3.99 -12.95 14.25
N ASP A 45 -2.73 -13.01 14.67
CA ASP A 45 -2.33 -13.15 16.07
C ASP A 45 -2.78 -11.95 16.91
N VAL A 46 -2.46 -10.72 16.48
CA VAL A 46 -2.85 -9.50 17.21
C VAL A 46 -4.36 -9.31 17.24
N MET A 47 -5.08 -9.69 16.18
CA MET A 47 -6.55 -9.65 16.18
C MET A 47 -7.16 -10.65 17.17
N ALA A 48 -6.61 -11.86 17.25
CA ALA A 48 -7.02 -12.88 18.20
C ALA A 48 -6.82 -12.43 19.65
N GLU A 49 -5.68 -11.78 19.94
CA GLU A 49 -5.41 -11.18 21.26
C GLU A 49 -6.44 -10.12 21.67
N LYS A 50 -7.00 -9.38 20.69
CA LYS A 50 -8.06 -8.40 20.93
C LYS A 50 -9.48 -8.98 20.90
N GLY A 51 -9.61 -10.30 20.76
CA GLY A 51 -10.90 -10.99 20.68
C GLY A 51 -11.70 -10.63 19.42
N LYS A 52 -11.04 -10.19 18.35
CA LYS A 52 -11.66 -9.89 17.06
C LYS A 52 -11.28 -10.96 16.03
N ALA A 53 -12.23 -11.36 15.19
CA ALA A 53 -11.96 -12.29 14.09
C ALA A 53 -12.05 -11.54 12.75
N ILE A 54 -11.03 -11.69 11.90
CA ILE A 54 -11.09 -11.21 10.52
C ILE A 54 -11.94 -12.19 9.72
N SER A 55 -13.04 -11.69 9.16
CA SER A 55 -13.91 -12.49 8.29
C SER A 55 -13.37 -12.61 6.87
N ARG A 56 -12.64 -11.58 6.41
CA ARG A 56 -12.01 -11.56 5.09
C ARG A 56 -10.71 -10.79 5.12
N LEU A 57 -9.62 -11.43 4.68
CA LEU A 57 -8.33 -10.79 4.46
C LEU A 57 -7.97 -10.87 2.97
N ARG A 58 -7.67 -9.73 2.35
CA ARG A 58 -7.15 -9.69 0.97
C ARG A 58 -5.90 -8.85 0.88
N LEU A 59 -4.90 -9.35 0.16
CA LEU A 59 -3.65 -8.64 -0.09
C LEU A 59 -3.45 -8.45 -1.60
N ARG A 60 -2.95 -7.30 -1.99
CA ARG A 60 -2.51 -6.98 -3.34
C ARG A 60 -1.09 -6.44 -3.28
N VAL A 61 -0.27 -6.76 -4.26
CA VAL A 61 1.08 -6.20 -4.39
C VAL A 61 1.16 -5.38 -5.67
N ILE A 62 1.79 -4.21 -5.58
CA ILE A 62 2.17 -3.34 -6.68
C ILE A 62 3.67 -3.10 -6.53
N ALA A 63 4.48 -3.83 -7.27
CA ALA A 63 5.91 -3.59 -7.35
C ALA A 63 6.17 -2.52 -8.42
N PHE A 64 6.96 -1.50 -8.09
CA PHE A 64 7.22 -0.39 -8.99
C PHE A 64 8.71 -0.07 -9.13
N ARG A 65 9.05 0.56 -10.26
CA ARG A 65 10.37 1.11 -10.60
C ARG A 65 10.17 2.50 -11.19
N ASP A 66 10.85 2.81 -12.30
CA ASP A 66 10.62 4.02 -13.07
C ASP A 66 10.08 3.74 -14.48
N PHE A 67 9.01 4.44 -14.86
CA PHE A 67 8.55 4.53 -16.25
C PHE A 67 9.57 5.23 -17.15
N GLY A 68 10.35 6.17 -16.60
CA GLY A 68 11.40 6.90 -17.30
C GLY A 68 12.62 6.05 -17.69
N ASP A 69 12.88 4.98 -16.93
CA ASP A 69 13.96 4.02 -17.19
C ASP A 69 13.50 2.89 -18.12
N HIS A 70 12.63 2.00 -17.61
CA HIS A 70 12.20 0.79 -18.29
C HIS A 70 10.69 0.56 -18.16
N ALA A 71 9.94 1.26 -19.02
CA ALA A 71 8.48 1.25 -19.12
C ALA A 71 7.83 -0.15 -18.98
N ASP A 72 8.35 -1.18 -19.67
CA ASP A 72 7.80 -2.54 -19.64
C ASP A 72 7.82 -3.20 -18.25
N SER A 73 8.73 -2.75 -17.38
CA SER A 73 8.94 -3.29 -16.03
C SER A 73 8.68 -2.25 -14.93
N ALA A 74 8.13 -1.09 -15.29
CA ALA A 74 7.88 0.00 -14.36
C ALA A 74 6.83 -0.37 -13.30
N ILE A 75 5.86 -1.22 -13.66
CA ILE A 75 4.84 -1.75 -12.74
C ILE A 75 4.65 -3.25 -12.98
N GLU A 76 4.74 -4.03 -11.91
CA GLU A 76 4.33 -5.43 -11.84
C GLU A 76 3.33 -5.56 -10.68
N GLN A 77 2.17 -6.19 -10.89
CA GLN A 77 1.13 -6.22 -9.86
C GLN A 77 0.27 -7.49 -9.86
N THR A 78 -0.35 -7.77 -8.72
CA THR A 78 -1.36 -8.82 -8.58
C THR A 78 -2.77 -8.24 -8.58
N ALA A 79 -3.78 -9.11 -8.75
CA ALA A 79 -5.12 -8.81 -8.24
C ALA A 79 -5.12 -8.86 -6.69
N PHE A 80 -6.26 -8.56 -6.06
CA PHE A 80 -6.43 -8.90 -4.65
C PHE A 80 -6.51 -10.42 -4.48
N LEU A 81 -5.58 -10.97 -3.72
CA LEU A 81 -5.47 -12.38 -3.34
C LEU A 81 -6.13 -12.58 -1.99
N THR A 82 -7.06 -13.54 -1.89
CA THR A 82 -7.80 -13.81 -0.65
C THR A 82 -7.03 -14.80 0.22
N PHE A 83 -6.86 -14.48 1.49
CA PHE A 83 -6.14 -15.30 2.46
C PHE A 83 -7.11 -16.09 3.35
N PRO A 84 -6.75 -17.34 3.72
CA PRO A 84 -5.47 -18.02 3.44
C PRO A 84 -5.39 -18.71 2.06
N GLU A 85 -6.47 -18.74 1.27
CA GLU A 85 -6.60 -19.60 0.08
C GLU A 85 -5.54 -19.33 -1.00
N GLN A 86 -5.13 -18.07 -1.18
CA GLN A 86 -4.18 -17.64 -2.21
C GLN A 86 -2.83 -17.19 -1.63
N ALA A 87 -2.50 -17.59 -0.39
CA ALA A 87 -1.24 -17.24 0.25
C ALA A 87 -0.01 -17.74 -0.56
N ALA A 88 -0.09 -18.93 -1.15
CA ALA A 88 1.01 -19.46 -1.97
C ALA A 88 1.26 -18.64 -3.26
N GLU A 89 0.20 -18.09 -3.86
CA GLU A 89 0.31 -17.21 -5.04
C GLU A 89 0.96 -15.88 -4.66
N PHE A 90 0.57 -15.32 -3.52
CA PHE A 90 1.18 -14.12 -2.95
C PHE A 90 2.68 -14.34 -2.66
N ASP A 91 3.02 -15.42 -1.96
CA ASP A 91 4.41 -15.75 -1.61
C ASP A 91 5.28 -15.93 -2.85
N MET A 92 4.75 -16.60 -3.88
CA MET A 92 5.46 -16.78 -5.15
C MET A 92 5.74 -15.43 -5.83
N PHE A 93 4.74 -14.55 -5.91
CA PHE A 93 4.91 -13.21 -6.49
C PHE A 93 5.94 -12.40 -5.71
N VAL A 94 5.80 -12.31 -4.38
CA VAL A 94 6.71 -11.53 -3.53
C VAL A 94 8.13 -12.06 -3.60
N ARG A 95 8.33 -13.40 -3.56
CA ARG A 95 9.66 -14.02 -3.69
C ARG A 95 10.32 -13.72 -5.04
N GLY A 96 9.53 -13.61 -6.10
CA GLY A 96 9.99 -13.29 -7.45
C GLY A 96 10.47 -11.86 -7.64
N LEU A 97 10.16 -10.95 -6.71
CA LEU A 97 10.62 -9.56 -6.78
C LEU A 97 12.14 -9.49 -6.64
N TYR A 98 12.75 -8.72 -7.55
CA TYR A 98 14.18 -8.49 -7.63
C TYR A 98 14.45 -7.01 -7.85
N ALA A 99 15.34 -6.45 -7.02
CA ALA A 99 15.82 -5.07 -7.09
C ALA A 99 16.65 -4.91 -8.37
N ARG A 100 16.14 -4.09 -9.30
CA ARG A 100 16.80 -3.78 -10.57
C ARG A 100 16.26 -2.51 -11.19
N GLY A 101 17.08 -1.81 -11.97
CA GLY A 101 16.66 -0.63 -12.72
C GLY A 101 16.30 0.52 -11.78
N GLY A 102 15.50 1.46 -12.30
CA GLY A 102 15.15 2.72 -11.63
C GLY A 102 15.91 3.90 -12.22
N GLY A 103 17.15 3.66 -12.68
CA GLY A 103 17.93 4.68 -13.37
C GLY A 103 18.33 5.80 -12.41
N ASP A 104 17.91 7.03 -12.72
CA ASP A 104 18.18 8.21 -11.91
C ASP A 104 16.97 8.55 -11.05
N LEU A 105 17.18 8.75 -9.75
CA LEU A 105 16.16 9.31 -8.85
C LEU A 105 15.59 10.63 -9.40
N PRO A 106 14.29 10.92 -9.19
CA PRO A 106 13.26 10.15 -8.43
C PRO A 106 12.72 8.88 -9.13
N GLU A 107 11.81 8.14 -8.48
CA GLU A 107 11.18 6.91 -9.00
C GLU A 107 9.65 7.07 -9.23
N SER A 108 8.95 6.11 -9.84
CA SER A 108 7.49 6.20 -10.14
C SER A 108 6.56 5.80 -8.96
N GLY A 109 6.90 6.25 -7.74
CA GLY A 109 6.15 5.88 -6.53
C GLY A 109 4.73 6.46 -6.46
N LEU A 110 4.48 7.64 -7.04
CA LEU A 110 3.15 8.24 -7.04
C LEU A 110 2.18 7.54 -8.00
N GLU A 111 2.66 7.00 -9.12
CA GLU A 111 1.90 6.12 -10.00
C GLU A 111 1.44 4.85 -9.26
N ALA A 112 2.34 4.23 -8.49
CA ALA A 112 2.01 3.05 -7.69
C ALA A 112 0.96 3.38 -6.62
N LEU A 113 1.08 4.54 -5.96
CA LEU A 113 0.08 5.04 -5.00
C LEU A 113 -1.28 5.27 -5.68
N ALA A 114 -1.31 5.86 -6.88
CA ALA A 114 -2.53 6.06 -7.63
C ALA A 114 -3.25 4.74 -7.96
N LEU A 115 -2.51 3.73 -8.42
CA LEU A 115 -3.04 2.38 -8.68
C LEU A 115 -3.56 1.72 -7.40
N ALA A 116 -2.89 1.94 -6.26
CA ALA A 116 -3.34 1.44 -4.98
C ALA A 116 -4.64 2.09 -4.53
N ILE A 117 -4.75 3.43 -4.61
CA ILE A 117 -5.98 4.17 -4.27
C ILE A 117 -7.17 3.69 -5.12
N ALA A 118 -6.94 3.49 -6.42
CA ALA A 118 -7.96 3.01 -7.37
C ALA A 118 -8.27 1.51 -7.28
N SER A 119 -7.69 0.77 -6.32
CA SER A 119 -7.91 -0.67 -6.20
C SER A 119 -9.38 -1.04 -5.91
N PRO A 120 -9.83 -2.27 -6.26
CA PRO A 120 -11.21 -2.71 -6.04
C PRO A 120 -11.43 -3.16 -4.58
N TRP A 121 -11.39 -2.18 -3.68
CA TRP A 121 -11.57 -2.33 -2.24
C TRP A 121 -12.92 -2.96 -1.85
N GLU A 122 -12.95 -3.66 -0.73
CA GLU A 122 -14.12 -4.31 -0.15
C GLU A 122 -15.10 -3.25 0.37
N ARG A 123 -16.38 -3.38 0.03
CA ARG A 123 -17.42 -2.40 0.39
C ARG A 123 -18.66 -3.02 1.05
N GLY A 124 -18.75 -4.35 1.08
CA GLY A 124 -19.95 -5.09 1.48
C GLY A 124 -20.00 -5.53 2.94
N LEU A 125 -18.87 -5.65 3.65
CA LEU A 125 -18.86 -6.06 5.06
C LEU A 125 -19.05 -4.89 6.05
N ASP A 126 -19.53 -5.22 7.26
CA ASP A 126 -19.93 -4.25 8.30
C ASP A 126 -18.79 -3.32 8.71
N ARG A 127 -17.61 -3.90 8.95
CA ARG A 127 -16.39 -3.20 9.34
C ARG A 127 -15.31 -3.52 8.33
N ARG A 128 -14.59 -2.50 7.89
CA ARG A 128 -13.57 -2.64 6.85
C ARG A 128 -12.38 -1.73 7.09
N ARG A 129 -11.21 -2.20 6.71
CA ARG A 129 -9.99 -1.40 6.60
C ARG A 129 -9.41 -1.55 5.20
N HIS A 130 -9.00 -0.43 4.63
CA HIS A 130 -8.34 -0.33 3.35
C HIS A 130 -6.96 0.28 3.60
N ILE A 131 -5.91 -0.52 3.58
CA ILE A 131 -4.58 -0.03 3.93
C ILE A 131 -3.69 -0.05 2.70
N ILE A 132 -3.04 1.07 2.44
CA ILE A 132 -1.93 1.15 1.48
C ILE A 132 -0.65 1.26 2.30
N VAL A 133 0.30 0.37 2.01
CA VAL A 133 1.65 0.43 2.59
C VAL A 133 2.63 0.69 1.47
N MET A 134 3.38 1.78 1.56
CA MET A 134 4.44 2.13 0.62
C MET A 134 5.80 1.80 1.22
N PHE A 135 6.67 1.16 0.44
CA PHE A 135 8.07 0.90 0.77
C PHE A 135 8.94 1.48 -0.33
N THR A 136 9.78 2.47 -0.01
CA THR A 136 10.72 3.09 -0.95
C THR A 136 11.85 3.78 -0.20
N ASP A 137 13.04 3.84 -0.81
CA ASP A 137 14.16 4.64 -0.30
C ASP A 137 14.39 5.91 -1.13
N ALA A 138 13.47 6.21 -2.05
CA ALA A 138 13.58 7.26 -3.05
C ALA A 138 12.48 8.33 -2.92
N PRO A 139 12.73 9.59 -3.36
CA PRO A 139 11.64 10.50 -3.69
C PRO A 139 10.87 9.99 -4.93
N ALA A 140 9.68 10.54 -5.20
CA ALA A 140 8.90 10.20 -6.38
C ALA A 140 8.84 11.31 -7.43
N HIS A 141 8.75 10.92 -8.70
CA HIS A 141 8.48 11.84 -9.81
C HIS A 141 7.12 12.51 -9.63
N PRO A 142 6.97 13.80 -9.99
CA PRO A 142 5.66 14.43 -10.04
C PRO A 142 4.72 13.68 -10.99
N LEU A 143 3.48 13.50 -10.56
CA LEU A 143 2.43 13.03 -11.46
C LEU A 143 2.30 13.95 -12.66
N GLY A 144 2.05 13.35 -13.82
CA GLY A 144 1.91 14.09 -15.05
C GLY A 144 3.23 14.34 -15.82
N ASP A 145 4.37 13.85 -15.34
CA ASP A 145 5.65 14.01 -16.04
C ASP A 145 5.55 13.49 -17.49
N PRO A 146 5.83 14.33 -18.51
CA PRO A 146 5.78 13.93 -19.91
C PRO A 146 6.66 12.72 -20.25
N ARG A 147 7.76 12.49 -19.54
CA ARG A 147 8.64 11.32 -19.75
C ARG A 147 7.93 10.04 -19.37
N SER A 148 7.32 10.01 -18.18
CA SER A 148 6.56 8.86 -17.70
C SER A 148 5.31 8.64 -18.56
N ARG A 149 4.54 9.69 -18.85
CA ARG A 149 3.31 9.60 -19.67
C ARG A 149 3.56 9.19 -21.12
N ALA A 150 4.75 9.43 -21.65
CA ALA A 150 5.13 8.99 -23.00
C ALA A 150 5.42 7.49 -23.06
N ALA A 151 5.63 6.82 -21.93
CA ALA A 151 5.83 5.38 -21.87
C ALA A 151 4.59 4.64 -22.39
N HIS A 152 4.79 3.70 -23.31
CA HIS A 152 3.70 2.98 -23.96
C HIS A 152 2.91 2.06 -23.00
N SER A 153 3.47 1.75 -21.83
CA SER A 153 2.86 0.94 -20.77
C SER A 153 2.25 1.79 -19.65
N TYR A 154 2.32 3.12 -19.74
CA TYR A 154 1.79 4.01 -18.70
C TYR A 154 0.28 3.83 -18.56
N PRO A 155 -0.26 3.54 -17.36
CA PRO A 155 -1.69 3.30 -17.21
C PRO A 155 -2.51 4.56 -17.48
N ALA A 156 -3.58 4.43 -18.26
CA ALA A 156 -4.39 5.56 -18.70
C ALA A 156 -5.14 6.27 -17.55
N ASP A 157 -5.42 5.53 -16.46
CA ASP A 157 -6.24 6.00 -15.34
C ASP A 157 -5.41 6.64 -14.20
N ILE A 158 -4.10 6.87 -14.42
CA ILE A 158 -3.27 7.60 -13.45
C ILE A 158 -3.66 9.09 -13.47
N PRO A 159 -3.89 9.72 -12.29
CA PRO A 159 -4.13 11.15 -12.19
C PRO A 159 -3.01 11.98 -12.82
N ALA A 160 -3.37 13.11 -13.42
CA ALA A 160 -2.40 13.98 -14.07
C ALA A 160 -1.65 14.89 -13.09
N SER A 161 -2.08 14.97 -11.82
CA SER A 161 -1.50 15.86 -10.81
C SER A 161 -1.69 15.32 -9.38
N MET A 162 -0.94 15.91 -8.45
CA MET A 162 -1.12 15.65 -7.01
C MET A 162 -2.50 16.06 -6.51
N ASP A 163 -3.08 17.14 -7.04
CA ASP A 163 -4.42 17.59 -6.66
C ASP A 163 -5.48 16.54 -7.05
N GLU A 164 -5.42 16.01 -8.27
CA GLU A 164 -6.33 14.93 -8.72
C GLU A 164 -6.13 13.65 -7.91
N LEU A 165 -4.88 13.31 -7.57
CA LEU A 165 -4.59 12.17 -6.69
C LEU A 165 -5.18 12.38 -5.29
N PHE A 166 -5.07 13.60 -4.74
CA PHE A 166 -5.67 13.94 -3.45
C PHE A 166 -7.19 13.91 -3.51
N GLU A 167 -7.83 14.29 -4.61
CA GLU A 167 -9.28 14.13 -4.79
C GLU A 167 -9.69 12.64 -4.74
N HIS A 168 -8.91 11.76 -5.35
CA HIS A 168 -9.13 10.31 -5.28
C HIS A 168 -8.92 9.74 -3.87
N TRP A 169 -7.94 10.26 -3.11
CA TRP A 169 -7.78 9.94 -1.68
C TRP A 169 -8.98 10.45 -0.87
N GLY A 170 -9.28 11.74 -1.00
CA GLY A 170 -10.40 12.47 -0.39
C GLY A 170 -10.26 12.75 1.10
N TYR A 171 -11.30 13.35 1.67
CA TYR A 171 -11.49 13.61 3.09
C TYR A 171 -12.97 13.33 3.45
N ALA A 172 -13.40 13.60 4.70
CA ALA A 172 -14.65 13.05 5.23
C ALA A 172 -15.91 13.50 4.45
N SER A 173 -15.85 14.67 3.79
CA SER A 173 -16.94 15.20 2.97
C SER A 173 -16.68 15.10 1.46
N SER A 174 -15.63 14.42 1.03
CA SER A 174 -15.38 14.19 -0.41
C SER A 174 -16.44 13.28 -1.00
N THR A 175 -17.00 13.68 -2.14
CA THR A 175 -18.02 12.91 -2.89
C THR A 175 -17.42 12.13 -4.06
N THR A 176 -16.21 12.47 -4.49
CA THR A 176 -15.48 11.86 -5.62
C THR A 176 -14.38 10.89 -5.18
N ALA A 177 -14.16 10.75 -3.86
CA ALA A 177 -13.11 9.89 -3.32
C ALA A 177 -13.32 8.43 -3.72
N LEU A 178 -12.24 7.78 -4.13
CA LEU A 178 -12.25 6.36 -4.48
C LEU A 178 -12.18 5.49 -3.23
N MET A 179 -11.57 5.97 -2.15
CA MET A 179 -11.48 5.25 -0.90
C MET A 179 -12.50 5.73 0.12
N GLU A 180 -12.96 4.82 0.98
CA GLU A 180 -13.82 5.22 2.08
C GLU A 180 -12.99 5.85 3.19
N ASN A 181 -13.31 7.10 3.54
CA ASN A 181 -12.58 7.83 4.57
C ASN A 181 -12.50 7.06 5.89
N SER A 182 -13.62 6.50 6.38
CA SER A 182 -13.59 5.80 7.68
C SER A 182 -12.70 4.54 7.69
N ALA A 183 -12.40 3.99 6.51
CA ALA A 183 -11.70 2.72 6.33
C ALA A 183 -10.23 2.87 5.94
N LYS A 184 -9.87 3.96 5.25
CA LYS A 184 -8.56 4.10 4.59
C LYS A 184 -7.42 4.43 5.53
N ARG A 185 -6.24 3.87 5.29
CA ARG A 185 -4.97 4.23 5.94
C ARG A 185 -3.86 4.23 4.91
N LEU A 186 -3.00 5.23 4.94
CA LEU A 186 -1.76 5.26 4.15
C LEU A 186 -0.60 5.18 5.13
N VAL A 187 0.27 4.20 4.95
CA VAL A 187 1.48 4.02 5.75
C VAL A 187 2.68 4.07 4.82
N LEU A 188 3.59 5.00 5.07
CA LEU A 188 4.76 5.26 4.25
C LEU A 188 6.01 4.83 5.01
N PHE A 189 6.76 3.90 4.44
CA PHE A 189 8.16 3.63 4.77
C PHE A 189 8.99 4.24 3.65
N ALA A 190 9.33 5.51 3.85
CA ALA A 190 9.87 6.38 2.82
C ALA A 190 10.82 7.40 3.45
N PRO A 191 11.74 8.01 2.68
CA PRO A 191 12.55 9.10 3.19
C PRO A 191 11.67 10.30 3.59
N ASP A 192 12.05 11.01 4.65
CA ASP A 192 11.37 12.23 5.11
C ASP A 192 11.74 13.43 4.20
N ILE A 193 11.21 13.38 2.98
CA ILE A 193 11.41 14.34 1.89
C ILE A 193 10.15 14.38 1.03
N ALA A 194 9.96 15.49 0.30
CA ALA A 194 8.91 15.60 -0.69
C ALA A 194 9.02 14.50 -1.77
N PRO A 195 7.88 13.92 -2.23
CA PRO A 195 6.52 14.30 -1.87
C PRO A 195 5.99 13.63 -0.59
N TRP A 196 6.73 12.72 0.05
CA TRP A 196 6.25 11.92 1.17
C TRP A 196 5.97 12.73 2.43
N SER A 197 6.83 13.69 2.76
CA SER A 197 6.60 14.64 3.86
C SER A 197 5.31 15.42 3.66
N ASP A 198 5.10 15.92 2.44
CA ASP A 198 3.96 16.77 2.09
C ASP A 198 2.65 15.99 2.18
N LEU A 199 2.67 14.71 1.76
CA LEU A 199 1.52 13.81 1.91
C LEU A 199 1.11 13.65 3.37
N VAL A 200 2.04 13.54 4.32
CA VAL A 200 1.70 13.38 5.75
C VAL A 200 1.12 14.68 6.31
N GLU A 201 1.65 15.83 5.90
CA GLU A 201 1.16 17.13 6.36
C GLU A 201 -0.27 17.41 5.86
N GLU A 202 -0.58 17.01 4.63
CA GLU A 202 -1.83 17.37 3.98
C GLU A 202 -2.91 16.29 4.05
N TRP A 203 -2.53 15.00 3.98
CA TRP A 203 -3.50 13.92 3.83
C TRP A 203 -3.91 13.34 5.18
N ASN A 204 -5.23 13.25 5.39
CA ASN A 204 -5.77 12.61 6.57
C ASN A 204 -5.46 11.11 6.57
N GLN A 205 -5.24 10.52 7.74
CA GLN A 205 -5.04 9.06 7.91
C GLN A 205 -3.78 8.52 7.22
N THR A 206 -2.76 9.37 7.14
CA THR A 206 -1.43 9.07 6.62
C THR A 206 -0.42 9.05 7.76
N LEU A 207 0.51 8.09 7.71
CA LEU A 207 1.64 7.97 8.64
C LEU A 207 2.92 7.80 7.83
N LEU A 208 4.01 8.43 8.27
CA LEU A 208 5.35 8.23 7.73
C LEU A 208 6.28 7.69 8.81
N PHE A 209 6.98 6.64 8.44
CA PHE A 209 8.09 6.05 9.14
C PHE A 209 9.33 6.32 8.29
N PRO A 210 10.14 7.32 8.66
CA PRO A 210 11.31 7.71 7.88
C PRO A 210 12.29 6.55 7.75
N SER A 211 12.54 6.09 6.53
CA SER A 211 13.55 5.07 6.26
C SER A 211 14.90 5.73 5.92
N THR A 212 15.97 5.34 6.60
CA THR A 212 17.34 5.68 6.16
C THR A 212 17.72 4.75 5.01
N ALA A 213 18.21 5.29 3.88
CA ALA A 213 18.65 4.47 2.76
C ALA A 213 19.69 3.42 3.21
N GLY A 214 19.42 2.14 2.92
CA GLY A 214 20.27 1.01 3.31
C GLY A 214 20.04 0.46 4.71
N GLU A 215 19.25 1.12 5.56
CA GLU A 215 18.71 0.53 6.78
C GLU A 215 17.36 -0.09 6.43
N GLY A 216 17.28 -1.42 6.45
CA GLY A 216 16.05 -2.13 6.12
C GLY A 216 14.94 -1.84 7.12
N LEU A 217 13.73 -2.31 6.83
CA LEU A 217 12.64 -2.20 7.79
C LEU A 217 12.99 -2.90 9.09
N GLU A 218 12.89 -2.19 10.19
CA GLU A 218 13.01 -2.78 11.51
C GLU A 218 11.73 -3.56 11.86
N GLU A 219 11.87 -4.63 12.63
CA GLU A 219 10.73 -5.50 12.97
C GLU A 219 9.60 -4.75 13.71
N PHE A 220 9.97 -3.70 14.44
CA PHE A 220 9.06 -2.83 15.19
C PHE A 220 8.11 -2.04 14.27
N GLU A 221 8.60 -1.63 13.10
CA GLU A 221 7.84 -0.80 12.16
C GLU A 221 6.63 -1.56 11.61
N MET A 222 6.80 -2.86 11.37
CA MET A 222 5.69 -3.71 10.96
C MET A 222 4.68 -3.96 12.09
N ASP A 223 5.12 -4.02 13.35
CA ASP A 223 4.20 -4.06 14.48
C ASP A 223 3.37 -2.79 14.56
N GLU A 224 3.93 -1.63 14.22
CA GLU A 224 3.17 -0.38 14.16
C GLU A 224 2.09 -0.38 13.08
N ILE A 225 2.35 -0.95 11.89
CA ILE A 225 1.31 -1.16 10.87
C ILE A 225 0.17 -2.00 11.44
N ILE A 226 0.50 -3.16 12.03
CA ILE A 226 -0.49 -4.10 12.56
C ILE A 226 -1.28 -3.45 13.69
N ASN A 227 -0.61 -2.77 14.62
CA ASN A 227 -1.24 -2.01 15.68
C ASN A 227 -2.15 -0.91 15.15
N THR A 228 -1.74 -0.18 14.11
CA THR A 228 -2.56 0.85 13.44
C THR A 228 -3.84 0.25 12.84
N ILE A 229 -3.74 -0.93 12.25
CA ILE A 229 -4.89 -1.66 11.68
C ILE A 229 -5.83 -2.13 12.79
N VAL A 230 -5.28 -2.70 13.85
CA VAL A 230 -6.07 -3.32 14.93
C VAL A 230 -6.74 -2.27 15.83
N ASN A 231 -6.03 -1.18 16.16
CA ASN A 231 -6.60 0.00 16.84
C ASN A 231 -7.57 0.75 15.93
N SER A 232 -7.32 0.60 14.62
CA SER A 232 -8.25 0.84 13.53
C SER A 232 -9.65 0.37 13.83
N LEU A 233 -9.77 -0.97 13.82
CA LEU A 233 -10.96 -1.79 13.58
C LEU A 233 -12.10 -1.66 14.59
#